data_AF-A0A2V9VAL6-F1
#
_entry.id   AF-A0A2V9VAL6-F1
#
_cell.length_a   1.000
_cell.length_b   1.000
_cell.length_c   1.000
_cell.angle_alpha   90.00
_cell.angle_beta   90.00
_cell.angle_gamma   90.00
#
_symmetry.space_group_name_H-M   'P 1'
#
loop_
_entity.id
_entity.type
_entity.pdbx_description
1 polymer ?
#
loop_
_entity_poly.entity_id
_entity_poly.type
_entity_poly.pdbx_seq_one_letter_code
_entity_poly.pdbx_strand_id
1 'polypeptide(L)'
;MAGWNVTGGSSMHAISRAASVALWAFMGVESAAVSAGVIENPKRNIPLATLLGLAISTVVYLLSCTVIMGIVPNAELRSSHAPFAEAARLAVGTAGMVIIGVCAILKSVGA
;
A
#
# COMPACT_ATOMS: atom_id res chain seq x y z
N MET A 1 -1.12 13.65 -17.80
CA MET A 1 0.19 13.49 -17.13
C MET A 1 0.36 14.38 -15.88
N ALA A 2 -0.28 15.57 -15.81
CA ALA A 2 -0.20 16.45 -14.63
C ALA A 2 -0.76 15.85 -13.31
N GLY A 3 -1.62 14.83 -13.38
CA GLY A 3 -2.16 14.14 -12.20
C GLY A 3 -1.21 13.12 -11.54
N TRP A 4 -0.18 12.63 -12.26
CA TRP A 4 0.70 11.56 -11.76
C TRP A 4 2.04 12.09 -11.22
N ASN A 5 2.52 13.22 -11.74
CA ASN A 5 3.67 13.93 -11.17
C ASN A 5 3.20 15.27 -10.57
N VAL A 6 2.86 15.22 -9.29
CA VAL A 6 2.42 16.38 -8.50
C VAL A 6 3.58 17.17 -7.88
N THR A 7 4.84 16.75 -8.09
CA THR A 7 6.02 17.35 -7.46
C THR A 7 6.56 18.57 -8.21
N GLY A 8 6.18 18.77 -9.48
CA GLY A 8 6.70 19.86 -10.33
C GLY A 8 8.15 19.68 -10.80
N GLY A 9 8.84 18.62 -10.35
CA GLY A 9 10.20 18.27 -10.76
C GLY A 9 10.25 17.26 -11.92
N SER A 10 11.45 16.78 -12.25
CA SER A 10 11.64 15.77 -13.31
C SER A 10 10.99 14.44 -12.94
N SER A 11 10.50 13.70 -13.96
CA SER A 11 9.85 12.40 -13.75
C SER A 11 10.76 11.39 -13.05
N MET A 12 12.07 11.43 -13.33
CA MET A 12 13.06 10.56 -12.66
C MET A 12 13.13 10.81 -11.16
N HIS A 13 13.07 12.09 -10.74
CA HIS A 13 13.07 12.45 -9.33
C HIS A 13 11.78 12.03 -8.62
N ALA A 14 10.63 12.14 -9.30
CA ALA A 14 9.36 11.66 -8.75
C ALA A 14 9.36 10.12 -8.59
N ILE A 15 9.90 9.40 -9.58
CA ILE A 15 10.01 7.93 -9.54
C ILE A 15 10.93 7.48 -8.40
N SER A 16 12.11 8.09 -8.25
CA SER A 16 13.05 7.69 -7.19
C SER A 16 12.46 7.89 -5.79
N ARG A 17 11.79 9.02 -5.55
CA ARG A 17 11.10 9.29 -4.28
C ARG A 17 9.97 8.31 -4.01
N ALA A 18 9.14 8.02 -5.01
CA ALA A 18 8.07 7.04 -4.88
C ALA A 18 8.62 5.63 -4.60
N ALA A 19 9.71 5.25 -5.27
CA ALA A 19 10.38 3.97 -5.07
C ALA A 19 10.91 3.82 -3.63
N SER A 20 11.49 4.87 -3.05
CA SER A 20 11.96 4.82 -1.64
C SER A 20 10.82 4.56 -0.65
N VAL A 21 9.66 5.20 -0.84
CA VAL A 21 8.48 4.97 0.01
C VAL A 21 7.91 3.57 -0.22
N ALA A 22 7.85 3.11 -1.47
CA ALA A 22 7.38 1.77 -1.81
C ALA A 22 8.27 0.68 -1.20
N LEU A 23 9.60 0.84 -1.20
CA LEU A 23 10.52 -0.11 -0.56
C LEU A 23 10.18 -0.31 0.91
N TRP A 24 9.91 0.78 1.64
CA TRP A 24 9.51 0.70 3.03
C TRP A 24 8.19 -0.05 3.22
N ALA A 25 7.24 0.11 2.29
CA ALA A 25 5.95 -0.59 2.31
C ALA A 25 6.06 -2.11 2.09
N PHE A 26 7.14 -2.59 1.47
CA PHE A 26 7.42 -4.02 1.26
C PHE A 26 8.38 -4.64 2.29
N MET A 27 8.84 -3.87 3.28
CA MET A 27 9.61 -4.42 4.39
C MET A 27 8.75 -5.45 5.16
N GLY A 28 9.33 -6.61 5.47
CA GLY A 28 8.64 -7.71 6.17
C GLY A 28 8.27 -8.89 5.27
N VAL A 29 8.54 -8.83 3.96
CA VAL A 29 8.48 -10.03 3.10
C VAL A 29 9.45 -11.12 3.56
N GLU A 30 10.53 -10.75 4.25
CA GLU A 30 11.46 -11.68 4.89
C GLU A 30 10.85 -12.45 6.07
N SER A 31 9.75 -12.00 6.68
CA SER A 31 9.14 -12.66 7.83
C SER A 31 8.65 -14.07 7.51
N ALA A 32 8.33 -14.37 6.25
CA ALA A 32 7.99 -15.72 5.79
C ALA A 32 9.15 -16.72 5.99
N ALA A 33 10.41 -16.25 5.91
CA ALA A 33 11.58 -17.08 6.13
C ALA A 33 11.84 -17.36 7.62
N VAL A 34 11.37 -16.50 8.53
CA VAL A 34 11.54 -16.67 9.99
C VAL A 34 10.78 -17.90 10.49
N SER A 35 9.65 -18.24 9.85
CA SER A 35 8.84 -19.42 10.17
C SER A 35 9.31 -20.70 9.47
N ALA A 36 10.53 -20.76 8.94
CA ALA A 36 11.05 -21.91 8.21
C ALA A 36 10.96 -23.25 8.99
N GLY A 37 11.04 -23.20 10.33
CA GLY A 37 11.02 -24.38 11.18
C GLY A 37 9.68 -25.12 11.26
N VAL A 38 8.58 -24.52 10.80
CA VAL A 38 7.22 -25.12 10.83
C VAL A 38 6.63 -25.34 9.44
N ILE A 39 7.37 -24.97 8.39
CA ILE A 39 6.91 -25.06 7.00
C ILE A 39 7.35 -26.40 6.40
N GLU A 40 6.41 -27.14 5.84
CA GLU A 40 6.70 -28.36 5.08
C GLU A 40 7.54 -28.00 3.83
N ASN A 41 8.62 -28.73 3.56
CA ASN A 41 9.53 -28.48 2.43
C ASN A 41 10.00 -27.01 2.27
N PRO A 42 10.72 -26.45 3.27
CA PRO A 42 11.04 -25.02 3.32
C PRO A 42 11.90 -24.53 2.15
N LYS A 43 12.78 -25.38 1.60
CA LYS A 43 13.63 -25.05 0.43
C LYS A 43 12.84 -24.64 -0.82
N ARG A 44 11.61 -25.17 -0.98
CA ARG A 44 10.75 -24.86 -2.13
C ARG A 44 9.62 -23.92 -1.74
N ASN A 45 9.01 -24.12 -0.58
CA ASN A 45 7.80 -23.42 -0.19
C ASN A 45 8.06 -21.99 0.28
N ILE A 46 9.19 -21.71 0.93
CA ILE A 46 9.52 -20.34 1.35
C ILE A 46 9.75 -19.42 0.14
N PRO A 47 10.61 -19.77 -0.85
CA PRO A 47 10.79 -18.92 -2.03
C PRO A 47 9.51 -18.68 -2.81
N LEU A 48 8.67 -19.72 -2.97
CA LEU A 48 7.38 -19.59 -3.65
C LEU A 48 6.40 -18.72 -2.87
N ALA A 49 6.29 -18.90 -1.56
CA ALA A 49 5.39 -18.10 -0.71
C ALA A 49 5.79 -16.63 -0.71
N THR A 50 7.09 -16.32 -0.61
CA THR A 50 7.59 -14.94 -0.69
C THR A 50 7.31 -14.33 -2.06
N LEU A 51 7.59 -15.03 -3.16
CA LEU A 51 7.37 -14.51 -4.51
C LEU A 51 5.89 -14.28 -4.81
N LEU A 52 5.03 -15.25 -4.45
CA LEU A 52 3.58 -15.14 -4.65
C LEU A 52 2.98 -14.06 -3.74
N GLY A 53 3.40 -13.99 -2.48
CA GLY A 53 2.97 -12.95 -1.54
C GLY A 53 3.34 -11.56 -2.02
N LEU A 54 4.57 -11.38 -2.51
CA LEU A 54 5.03 -10.13 -3.12
C LEU A 54 4.21 -9.77 -4.35
N ALA A 55 3.97 -10.72 -5.26
CA ALA A 55 3.20 -10.48 -6.49
C ALA A 55 1.76 -10.04 -6.18
N ILE A 56 1.08 -10.75 -5.27
CA ILE A 56 -0.29 -10.42 -4.85
C ILE A 56 -0.32 -9.04 -4.17
N SER A 57 0.60 -8.79 -3.23
CA SER A 57 0.71 -7.49 -2.56
C SER A 57 0.93 -6.36 -3.55
N THR A 58 1.82 -6.55 -4.52
CA THR A 58 2.10 -5.56 -5.58
C THR A 58 0.85 -5.21 -6.38
N VAL A 59 0.08 -6.22 -6.79
CA VAL A 59 -1.18 -6.00 -7.53
C VAL A 59 -2.17 -5.21 -6.68
N VAL A 60 -2.36 -5.58 -5.41
CA VAL A 60 -3.28 -4.89 -4.50
C VAL A 60 -2.85 -3.44 -4.28
N TYR A 61 -1.56 -3.18 -4.11
CA TYR A 61 -1.01 -1.83 -3.96
C TYR A 61 -1.28 -0.96 -5.19
N LEU A 62 -0.97 -1.47 -6.38
CA LEU A 62 -1.17 -0.72 -7.64
C LEU A 62 -2.64 -0.39 -7.88
N LEU A 63 -3.53 -1.36 -7.67
CA LEU A 63 -4.97 -1.16 -7.79
C LEU A 63 -5.47 -0.13 -6.78
N SER A 64 -5.07 -0.26 -5.51
CA SER A 64 -5.50 0.65 -4.45
C SER A 64 -5.05 2.10 -4.72
N CYS A 65 -3.79 2.31 -5.08
CA CYS A 65 -3.27 3.62 -5.43
C CYS A 65 -4.01 4.23 -6.63
N THR A 66 -4.29 3.43 -7.65
CA THR A 66 -5.01 3.87 -8.85
C THR A 66 -6.44 4.29 -8.52
N VAL A 67 -7.15 3.52 -7.69
CA VAL A 67 -8.51 3.84 -7.26
C VAL A 67 -8.54 5.11 -6.42
N ILE A 68 -7.63 5.26 -5.45
CA ILE A 68 -7.56 6.46 -4.59
C ILE A 68 -7.27 7.71 -5.43
N MET A 69 -6.27 7.66 -6.31
CA MET A 69 -5.93 8.78 -7.19
C MET A 69 -7.02 9.09 -8.22
N GLY A 70 -7.88 8.11 -8.53
CA GLY A 70 -9.04 8.28 -9.40
C GLY A 70 -10.25 8.93 -8.71
N ILE A 71 -10.44 8.69 -7.41
CA ILE A 71 -11.60 9.18 -6.64
C ILE A 71 -11.31 10.54 -5.98
N VAL A 72 -10.13 10.71 -5.39
CA VAL A 72 -9.82 11.86 -4.53
C VAL A 72 -9.01 12.92 -5.30
N PRO A 73 -9.38 14.21 -5.24
CA PRO A 73 -8.59 15.28 -5.87
C PRO A 73 -7.14 15.33 -5.35
N ASN A 74 -6.18 15.51 -6.26
CA ASN A 74 -4.75 15.53 -5.96
C ASN A 74 -4.32 16.60 -4.93
N ALA A 75 -5.09 17.69 -4.79
CA ALA A 75 -4.82 18.72 -3.79
C ALA A 75 -5.13 18.22 -2.37
N GLU A 76 -6.23 17.49 -2.20
CA GLU A 76 -6.64 16.90 -0.92
C GLU A 76 -5.80 15.67 -0.58
N LEU A 77 -5.42 14.85 -1.57
CA LEU A 77 -4.53 13.71 -1.34
C LEU A 77 -3.16 14.11 -0.81
N ARG A 78 -2.65 15.29 -1.20
CA ARG A 78 -1.34 15.77 -0.74
C ARG A 78 -1.33 16.20 0.73
N SER A 79 -2.46 16.69 1.25
CA SER A 79 -2.60 17.10 2.66
C SER A 79 -3.21 16.01 3.54
N SER A 80 -3.77 14.95 2.95
CA SER A 80 -4.43 13.89 3.70
C SER A 80 -3.43 12.92 4.33
N HIS A 81 -3.54 12.74 5.65
CA HIS A 81 -2.84 11.70 6.39
C HIS A 81 -3.55 10.34 6.35
N ALA A 82 -4.79 10.28 5.83
CA ALA A 82 -5.62 9.07 5.80
C ALA A 82 -6.35 8.92 4.44
N PRO A 83 -5.61 8.68 3.34
CA PRO A 83 -6.16 8.70 1.99
C PRO A 83 -7.24 7.64 1.74
N PHE A 84 -7.15 6.46 2.38
CA PHE A 84 -8.18 5.42 2.28
C PHE A 84 -9.49 5.80 3.00
N ALA A 85 -9.40 6.45 4.15
CA ALA A 85 -10.58 6.91 4.89
C ALA A 85 -11.28 8.05 4.14
N GLU A 86 -10.52 8.93 3.49
CA GLU A 86 -11.04 10.01 2.66
C GLU A 86 -11.69 9.48 1.37
N ALA A 87 -11.07 8.51 0.70
CA ALA A 87 -11.67 7.82 -0.43
C ALA A 87 -12.99 7.12 -0.03
N ALA A 88 -13.03 6.48 1.16
CA ALA A 88 -14.23 5.85 1.67
C ALA A 88 -15.33 6.87 2.03
N ARG A 89 -14.96 8.05 2.54
CA ARG A 89 -15.89 9.16 2.77
C ARG A 89 -16.56 9.59 1.46
N LEU A 90 -15.78 9.74 0.40
CA LEU A 90 -16.30 10.17 -0.90
C LEU A 90 -17.12 9.09 -1.60
N ALA A 91 -16.78 7.81 -1.41
CA ALA A 91 -17.49 6.69 -2.07
C ALA A 91 -18.77 6.25 -1.34
N VAL A 92 -18.75 6.18 -0.01
CA VAL A 92 -19.81 5.56 0.82
C VAL A 92 -20.39 6.51 1.87
N GLY A 93 -19.74 7.66 2.10
CA GLY A 93 -20.12 8.62 3.13
C GLY A 93 -19.42 8.40 4.48
N THR A 94 -19.85 9.12 5.51
CA THR A 94 -19.18 9.18 6.83
C THR A 94 -19.07 7.80 7.51
N ALA A 95 -20.03 6.90 7.29
CA ALA A 95 -19.98 5.54 7.81
C ALA A 95 -18.78 4.75 7.24
N GLY A 96 -18.48 4.90 5.95
CA GLY A 96 -17.33 4.25 5.31
C GLY A 96 -16.00 4.74 5.87
N MET A 97 -15.88 6.06 6.12
CA MET A 97 -14.69 6.62 6.76
C MET A 97 -14.43 6.00 8.14
N VAL A 98 -15.45 5.92 8.99
CA VAL A 98 -15.31 5.39 10.37
C VAL A 98 -14.88 3.92 10.34
N ILE A 99 -15.51 3.11 9.47
CA ILE A 99 -15.16 1.68 9.35
C ILE A 99 -13.69 1.52 8.93
N ILE A 100 -13.25 2.22 7.88
CA ILE A 100 -11.87 2.14 7.39
C ILE A 100 -10.88 2.69 8.43
N GLY A 101 -11.25 3.75 9.14
CA GLY A 101 -10.45 4.29 10.24
C GLY A 101 -10.23 3.27 11.36
N VAL A 102 -11.29 2.58 11.79
CA VAL A 102 -11.19 1.51 12.80
C VAL A 102 -10.32 0.37 12.30
N CYS A 103 -10.49 -0.09 11.05
CA CYS A 103 -9.63 -1.12 10.47
C CYS A 103 -8.15 -0.71 10.45
N ALA A 104 -7.85 0.55 10.11
CA ALA A 104 -6.49 1.08 10.09
C ALA A 104 -5.85 1.11 11.49
N ILE A 105 -6.63 1.48 12.51
CA ILE A 105 -6.19 1.45 13.91
C ILE A 105 -5.90 0.01 14.33
N LEU A 106 -6.82 -0.92 14.10
CA LEU A 106 -6.64 -2.33 14.44
C LEU A 106 -5.41 -2.94 13.77
N LYS A 107 -5.17 -2.63 12.48
CA LYS A 107 -3.97 -3.06 11.75
C LYS A 107 -2.68 -2.49 12.34
N SER A 108 -2.73 -1.28 12.90
CA SER A 108 -1.57 -0.63 13.51
C SER A 108 -1.25 -1.16 14.91
N VAL A 109 -2.27 -1.63 15.64
CA VAL A 109 -2.10 -2.22 16.98
C VAL A 109 -1.52 -3.65 16.91
N GLY A 110 -1.83 -4.39 15.85
CA GLY A 110 -1.31 -5.75 15.64
C GLY A 110 0.01 -5.84 14.88
N ALA A 111 0.66 -4.71 14.57
CA ALA A 111 1.94 -4.65 13.88
C ALA A 111 3.12 -4.73 14.85
#